data_AF-A0A1Q7ATA9-F1
#
_entry.id   AF-A0A1Q7ATA9-F1
#
_cell.length_a   1.000
_cell.length_b   1.000
_cell.length_c   1.000
_cell.angle_alpha   90.00
_cell.angle_beta   90.00
_cell.angle_gamma   90.00
#
_symmetry.space_group_name_H-M   'P 1'
#
loop_
_entity.id
_entity.type
_entity.pdbx_description
1 polymer ?
#
loop_
_entity_poly.entity_id
_entity_poly.type
_entity_poly.pdbx_seq_one_letter_code
_entity_poly.pdbx_strand_id
1 'polypeptide(L)' 'MAVRLRVKEVAKEKGIGMGKLHRSADVAYNTVKRMYRDPYYITTTETLGKIARALGVPPGELIEEVPDEESDR' A
#
# COMPACT_ATOMS: atom_id res chain seq x y z
N MET A 1 11.40 -14.30 -6.01
CA MET A 1 10.14 -13.55 -6.16
C MET A 1 10.14 -12.49 -5.09
N ALA A 2 9.93 -11.22 -5.46
CA ALA A 2 9.85 -10.12 -4.52
C ALA A 2 8.38 -9.78 -4.24
N VAL A 3 8.10 -9.31 -3.03
CA VAL A 3 6.76 -8.82 -2.66
C VAL A 3 6.80 -7.30 -2.65
N ARG A 4 5.87 -6.67 -3.38
CA ARG A 4 5.70 -5.21 -3.38
C ARG A 4 4.28 -4.83 -2.95
N LEU A 5 4.14 -3.62 -2.44
CA LEU A 5 2.88 -2.95 -2.17
C LEU A 5 2.23 -2.46 -3.46
N ARG A 6 0.90 -2.58 -3.56
CA ARG A 6 0.05 -2.03 -4.62
C ARG A 6 -1.02 -1.06 -4.10
N VAL A 7 -0.75 -0.43 -2.97
CA VAL A 7 -1.69 0.47 -2.27
C VAL A 7 -2.19 1.59 -3.18
N LYS A 8 -1.31 2.14 -4.02
CA LYS A 8 -1.64 3.24 -4.94
C LYS A 8 -2.62 2.80 -6.02
N GLU A 9 -2.40 1.63 -6.59
CA GLU A 9 -3.20 1.03 -7.65
C GLU A 9 -4.61 0.74 -7.12
N VAL A 10 -4.72 0.00 -6.01
CA VAL A 10 -6.01 -0.34 -5.40
C VAL A 10 -6.78 0.91 -4.96
N ALA A 11 -6.09 1.88 -4.36
CA ALA A 11 -6.75 3.13 -3.96
C ALA A 11 -7.32 3.92 -5.16
N LYS A 12 -6.64 3.90 -6.32
CA LYS A 12 -7.16 4.50 -7.55
C LYS A 12 -8.38 3.76 -8.08
N GLU A 13 -8.35 2.44 -8.10
CA GLU A 13 -9.49 1.59 -8.50
C GLU A 13 -10.72 1.86 -7.63
N LYS A 14 -10.53 2.12 -6.33
CA LYS A 14 -11.60 2.51 -5.40
C LYS A 14 -11.99 3.99 -5.45
N GLY A 15 -11.31 4.82 -6.26
CA GLY A 15 -11.55 6.27 -6.32
C GLY A 15 -11.20 7.02 -5.03
N ILE A 16 -10.28 6.50 -4.22
CA ILE A 16 -9.86 7.08 -2.94
C ILE A 16 -8.48 7.73 -3.09
N GLY A 17 -8.43 9.06 -2.96
CA GLY A 17 -7.17 9.81 -2.91
C GLY A 17 -6.44 9.69 -1.56
N MET A 18 -5.12 9.92 -1.55
CA MET A 18 -4.28 9.87 -0.32
C MET A 18 -4.87 10.67 0.85
N GLY A 19 -5.40 11.86 0.56
CA GLY A 19 -6.03 12.74 1.54
C GLY A 19 -7.20 12.10 2.29
N LYS A 20 -8.05 11.34 1.58
CA LYS A 20 -9.15 10.59 2.18
C LYS A 20 -8.61 9.33 2.88
N LEU A 21 -7.71 8.62 2.23
CA LEU A 21 -7.17 7.34 2.72
C LEU A 21 -6.51 7.47 4.10
N HIS A 22 -5.61 8.44 4.30
CA HIS A 22 -4.88 8.56 5.56
C HIS A 22 -5.81 8.82 6.75
N ARG A 23 -6.84 9.65 6.56
CA ARG A 23 -7.86 9.92 7.58
C ARG A 23 -8.73 8.70 7.84
N SER A 24 -9.22 8.04 6.78
CA SER A 24 -10.09 6.88 6.92
C SER A 24 -9.38 5.66 7.51
N ALA A 25 -8.08 5.53 7.29
CA ALA A 25 -7.27 4.44 7.83
C ALA A 25 -6.70 4.74 9.22
N ASP A 26 -6.78 5.99 9.70
CA ASP A 26 -6.08 6.44 10.91
C ASP A 26 -4.56 6.14 10.84
N VAL A 27 -3.95 6.57 9.73
CA VAL A 27 -2.52 6.40 9.45
C VAL A 27 -1.92 7.73 9.06
N ALA A 28 -0.71 8.04 9.52
CA ALA A 28 -0.03 9.28 9.18
C ALA A 28 0.07 9.46 7.65
N TYR A 29 -0.25 10.67 7.16
CA TYR A 29 -0.21 10.99 5.72
C TYR A 29 1.14 10.64 5.07
N ASN A 30 2.25 10.88 5.77
CA ASN A 30 3.59 10.56 5.27
C ASN A 30 3.81 9.06 5.06
N THR A 31 3.20 8.21 5.87
CA THR A 31 3.24 6.75 5.68
C THR A 31 2.52 6.35 4.39
N VAL A 32 1.31 6.87 4.18
CA VAL A 32 0.56 6.64 2.92
C VAL A 32 1.33 7.16 1.72
N LYS A 33 1.91 8.37 1.82
CA LYS A 33 2.74 8.97 0.77
C LYS A 33 3.98 8.12 0.45
N ARG A 34 4.62 7.50 1.44
CA ARG A 34 5.76 6.58 1.23
C ARG A 34 5.32 5.33 0.49
N MET A 35 4.23 4.68 0.91
CA MET A 35 3.65 3.52 0.21
C MET A 35 3.31 3.81 -1.26
N TYR A 36 2.91 5.05 -1.59
CA TYR A 36 2.61 5.46 -2.96
C TYR A 36 3.85 5.72 -3.83
N ARG A 37 4.99 6.03 -3.21
CA ARG A 37 6.24 6.38 -3.90
C ARG A 37 7.18 5.19 -4.01
N ASP A 38 7.18 4.34 -2.99
CA ASP A 38 8.05 3.20 -2.83
C ASP A 38 7.20 1.94 -2.59
N PRO A 39 6.95 1.15 -3.63
CA PRO A 39 6.26 -0.14 -3.52
C PRO A 39 6.98 -1.14 -2.60
N TYR A 40 8.28 -0.98 -2.35
CA TYR A 40 9.04 -1.88 -1.47
C TYR A 40 9.18 -1.34 -0.04
N TYR A 41 8.43 -0.29 0.30
CA TYR A 41 8.42 0.27 1.64
C TYR A 41 8.00 -0.77 2.68
N ILE A 42 8.88 -0.98 3.68
CA ILE A 42 8.62 -1.89 4.79
C ILE A 42 7.55 -1.29 5.69
N THR A 43 6.46 -2.03 5.89
CA THR A 43 5.35 -1.67 6.76
C THR A 43 4.94 -2.85 7.64
N THR A 44 4.19 -2.57 8.71
CA THR A 44 3.64 -3.61 9.57
C THR A 44 2.33 -4.16 9.02
N THR A 45 2.01 -5.41 9.35
CA THR A 45 0.72 -6.02 9.02
C THR A 45 -0.47 -5.25 9.62
N GLU A 46 -0.28 -4.63 10.78
CA GLU A 46 -1.29 -3.76 11.40
C GLU A 46 -1.61 -2.54 10.51
N THR A 47 -0.58 -1.84 10.04
CA THR A 47 -0.74 -0.67 9.18
C THR A 47 -1.37 -1.06 7.85
N LEU A 48 -0.91 -2.16 7.24
CA LEU A 48 -1.48 -2.69 6.01
C LEU A 48 -2.97 -3.05 6.19
N GLY A 49 -3.33 -3.67 7.32
CA GLY A 49 -4.72 -4.00 7.66
C GLY A 49 -5.61 -2.77 7.83
N LYS A 50 -5.10 -1.68 8.42
CA LYS A 50 -5.83 -0.40 8.51
C LYS A 50 -6.13 0.18 7.12
N ILE A 51 -5.13 0.18 6.24
CA ILE A 51 -5.28 0.64 4.86
C ILE A 51 -6.29 -0.24 4.10
N ALA A 52 -6.19 -1.56 4.23
CA ALA A 52 -7.09 -2.52 3.59
C ALA A 52 -8.55 -2.29 4.01
N ARG A 53 -8.81 -2.13 5.31
CA ARG A 53 -10.14 -1.78 5.85
C ARG A 53 -10.66 -0.47 5.27
N ALA A 54 -9.83 0.58 5.21
CA ALA A 54 -10.22 1.87 4.64
C ALA A 54 -10.53 1.81 3.13
N LEU A 55 -9.91 0.88 2.41
CA LEU A 55 -10.15 0.63 0.98
C LEU A 55 -11.26 -0.39 0.72
N GLY A 56 -11.77 -1.07 1.77
CA GLY A 56 -12.80 -2.10 1.66
C GLY A 56 -12.34 -3.36 0.92
N VAL A 57 -11.09 -3.77 1.13
CA VAL A 57 -10.46 -4.94 0.49
C VAL A 57 -9.76 -5.82 1.54
N PRO A 58 -9.52 -7.11 1.25
CA PRO A 58 -8.62 -7.93 2.06
C PRO A 58 -7.16 -7.44 1.93
N PRO A 59 -6.31 -7.60 2.98
CA PRO A 59 -4.91 -7.15 2.94
C PRO A 59 -4.08 -7.76 1.80
N GLY A 60 -4.43 -8.97 1.35
CA GLY A 60 -3.77 -9.65 0.25
C GLY A 60 -3.87 -8.92 -1.09
N GLU A 61 -4.92 -8.10 -1.30
CA GLU A 61 -5.04 -7.26 -2.52
C GLU A 61 -4.06 -6.09 -2.52
N LEU A 62 -3.46 -5.74 -1.37
CA LEU A 62 -2.50 -4.63 -1.26
C LEU A 62 -1.06 -5.06 -1.51
N ILE A 63 -0.81 -6.35 -1.74
CA ILE A 63 0.51 -6.91 -2.04
C ILE A 63 0.47 -7.67 -3.36
N GLU A 64 1.61 -7.72 -4.04
CA GLU A 64 1.79 -8.51 -5.26
C GLU A 64 3.17 -9.15 -5.24
N GLU A 65 3.21 -10.42 -5.65
CA GLU A 65 4.45 -11.10 -5.98
C GLU A 65 4.87 -10.72 -7.40
N VAL A 66 6.10 -10.23 -7.52
CA VAL A 66 6.75 -9.92 -8.79
C VAL A 66 8.01 -10.78 -8.92
N PRO A 67 8.51 -11.03 -10.15
CA PRO A 67 9.84 -11.61 -10.33
C PRO A 67 10.87 -10.81 -9.53
N ASP A 68 11.93 -11.48 -9.05
CA ASP A 68 13.07 -10.72 -8.52
C ASP A 68 13.65 -9.95 -9.70
N GLU A 69 13.51 -8.63 -9.71
CA GLU A 69 14.37 -7.82 -10.56
C GLU A 69 15.79 -8.03 -10.01
N GLU A 70 16.72 -8.47 -10.86
CA GLU A 70 18.16 -8.36 -10.61
C GLU A 70 18.47 -6.88 -10.44
N SER A 71 18.20 -6.36 -9.25
CA SER A 71 18.54 -5.00 -8.90
C SER A 71 20.06 -5.03 -8.75
N ASP A 72 20.75 -4.76 -9.86
CA ASP A 72 22.09 -4.19 -9.88
C ASP A 72 22.15 -3.18 -8.73
N ARG A 73 22.92 -3.54 -7.70
CA ARG A 73 23.28 -2.68 -6.58
C ARG A 73 24.59 -1.97 -6.90
#